data_AF-A0A0P7WTB8-F1
#
_entry.id   AF-A0A0P7WTB8-F1
#
_cell.length_a   1.000
_cell.length_b   1.000
_cell.length_c   1.000
_cell.angle_alpha   90.00
_cell.angle_beta   90.00
_cell.angle_gamma   90.00
#
_symmetry.space_group_name_H-M   'P 1'
#
loop_
_entity.id
_entity.type
_entity.pdbx_description
1 polymer ?
#
loop_
_entity_poly.entity_id
_entity_poly.type
_entity_poly.pdbx_seq_one_letter_code
_entity_poly.pdbx_strand_id
1 'polypeptide(L)'
;MADTFDELVIDLRASTEGFAADLESVRGSIDASLIDGFDRAGATLERGLLSALRRGSLGFEDLRRLALRALDDIAGHALQSGFGEVFGSSGGGLGGFLAQSFGALLGLPGRATGGPVSPGRGFLVGERGPEIFVPTTAGRIEPTRTGGAGARDVRVAIQLSTPAETAAPAAMRRSSRQLASAVRRALEQA
;
A
#
# COMPACT_ATOMS: atom_id res chain seq x y z
N MET A 1 -21.91 -48.33 1.17
CA MET A 1 -21.99 -46.87 1.01
C MET A 1 -22.12 -46.12 2.34
N ALA A 2 -22.62 -46.74 3.42
CA ALA A 2 -22.67 -46.09 4.74
C ALA A 2 -21.28 -46.00 5.43
N ASP A 3 -20.43 -47.03 5.27
CA ASP A 3 -19.13 -47.11 5.97
C ASP A 3 -18.14 -45.99 5.60
N THR A 4 -18.17 -45.50 4.36
CA THR A 4 -17.29 -44.41 3.89
C THR A 4 -17.67 -43.04 4.44
N PHE A 5 -18.93 -42.85 4.85
CA PHE A 5 -19.38 -41.59 5.46
C PHE A 5 -18.99 -41.51 6.94
N ASP A 6 -19.07 -42.62 7.67
CA ASP A 6 -18.64 -42.67 9.07
C ASP A 6 -17.13 -42.45 9.21
N GLU A 7 -16.33 -43.05 8.33
CA GLU A 7 -14.88 -42.86 8.31
C GLU A 7 -14.50 -41.38 8.07
N LEU A 8 -15.17 -40.72 7.12
CA LEU A 8 -14.92 -39.30 6.83
C LEU A 8 -15.36 -38.37 7.97
N VAL A 9 -16.45 -38.71 8.68
CA VAL A 9 -16.93 -37.94 9.83
C VAL A 9 -15.99 -38.09 11.02
N ILE A 10 -15.43 -39.28 11.24
CA ILE A 10 -14.43 -39.53 12.29
C ILE A 10 -13.16 -38.73 12.00
N ASP A 11 -12.69 -38.72 10.75
CA ASP A 11 -11.48 -38.01 10.35
C ASP A 11 -11.65 -36.48 10.44
N LEU A 12 -12.82 -35.97 10.01
CA LEU A 12 -13.16 -34.54 10.15
C LEU A 12 -13.27 -34.12 11.62
N ARG A 13 -13.79 -34.99 12.49
CA ARG A 13 -13.89 -34.71 13.92
C ARG A 13 -12.51 -34.69 14.57
N ALA A 14 -11.65 -35.65 14.25
CA ALA A 14 -10.27 -35.68 14.71
C ALA A 14 -9.48 -34.45 14.22
N SER A 15 -9.66 -34.04 12.96
CA SER A 15 -9.02 -32.84 12.42
C SER A 15 -9.50 -31.56 13.10
N THR A 16 -10.78 -31.48 13.46
CA THR A 16 -11.36 -30.32 14.13
C THR A 16 -10.91 -30.21 15.59
N GLU A 17 -10.81 -31.35 16.29
CA GLU A 17 -10.28 -31.40 17.66
C GLU A 17 -8.78 -31.01 17.69
N GLY A 18 -7.99 -31.48 16.71
CA GLY A 18 -6.59 -31.05 16.54
C GLY A 18 -6.45 -29.55 16.23
N PHE A 19 -7.25 -29.03 15.31
CA PHE A 19 -7.25 -27.61 14.98
C PHE A 19 -7.65 -26.72 16.16
N ALA A 20 -8.60 -27.15 16.98
CA ALA A 20 -9.00 -26.41 18.18
C ALA A 20 -7.87 -26.34 19.22
N ALA A 21 -7.14 -27.44 19.42
CA ALA A 21 -5.98 -27.48 20.31
C ALA A 21 -4.83 -26.58 19.82
N ASP A 22 -4.57 -26.59 18.51
CA ASP A 22 -3.56 -25.73 17.89
C ASP A 22 -3.94 -24.25 18.00
N LEU A 23 -5.22 -23.91 17.81
CA LEU A 23 -5.70 -22.53 17.94
C LEU A 23 -5.57 -22.02 19.38
N GLU A 24 -5.82 -22.86 20.39
CA GLU A 24 -5.66 -22.50 21.80
C GLU A 24 -4.17 -22.28 22.14
N SER A 25 -3.27 -23.10 21.59
CA SER A 25 -1.82 -22.94 21.72
C SER A 25 -1.32 -21.63 21.07
N VAL A 26 -1.76 -21.36 19.83
CA VAL A 26 -1.42 -20.13 19.12
C VAL A 26 -1.94 -18.91 19.89
N ARG A 27 -3.19 -18.96 20.36
CA ARG A 27 -3.78 -17.90 21.17
C ARG A 27 -2.99 -17.64 22.44
N GLY A 28 -2.63 -18.69 23.18
CA GLY A 28 -1.84 -18.55 24.40
C GLY A 28 -0.47 -17.92 24.15
N SER A 29 0.19 -18.28 23.04
CA SER A 29 1.49 -17.72 22.67
C SER A 29 1.39 -16.22 22.30
N ILE A 30 0.32 -15.85 21.58
CA ILE A 30 0.05 -14.47 21.19
C ILE A 30 -0.27 -13.63 22.43
N ASP A 31 -1.20 -14.08 23.29
CA ASP A 31 -1.60 -13.35 24.49
C ASP A 31 -0.40 -13.12 25.42
N ALA A 32 0.45 -14.14 25.62
CA ALA A 32 1.65 -14.02 26.42
C ALA A 32 2.66 -13.02 25.84
N SER A 33 2.91 -13.07 24.51
CA SER A 33 3.84 -12.14 23.85
C SER A 33 3.35 -10.70 23.85
N LEU A 34 2.03 -10.49 23.71
CA LEU A 34 1.42 -9.17 23.71
C LEU A 34 1.46 -8.56 25.11
N ILE A 35 1.06 -9.31 26.14
CA ILE A 35 1.07 -8.82 27.53
C ILE A 35 2.50 -8.44 27.95
N ASP A 36 3.48 -9.30 27.70
CA ASP A 36 4.88 -9.04 28.03
C ASP A 36 5.47 -7.86 27.24
N GLY A 37 5.05 -7.70 25.97
CA GLY A 37 5.38 -6.53 25.16
C GLY A 37 4.80 -5.23 25.71
N PHE A 38 3.52 -5.24 26.13
CA PHE A 38 2.85 -4.07 26.70
C PHE A 38 3.40 -3.68 28.07
N ASP A 39 3.70 -4.64 28.94
CA ASP A 39 4.28 -4.38 30.26
C ASP A 39 5.64 -3.68 30.14
N ARG A 40 6.49 -4.14 29.21
CA ARG A 40 7.79 -3.50 28.96
C ARG A 40 7.66 -2.12 28.32
N ALA A 41 6.77 -1.97 27.35
CA ALA A 41 6.50 -0.66 26.74
C ALA A 41 6.00 0.34 27.80
N GLY A 42 5.10 -0.10 28.68
CA GLY A 42 4.61 0.66 29.83
C GLY A 42 5.74 1.08 30.77
N ALA A 43 6.62 0.16 31.16
CA ALA A 43 7.76 0.46 32.03
C ALA A 43 8.75 1.46 31.40
N THR A 44 8.95 1.41 30.08
CA THR A 44 9.80 2.39 29.37
C THR A 44 9.14 3.75 29.28
N LEU A 45 7.84 3.80 28.97
CA LEU A 45 7.06 5.04 28.96
C LEU A 45 7.03 5.69 30.36
N GLU A 46 6.80 4.91 31.41
CA GLU A 46 6.79 5.40 32.79
C GLU A 46 8.14 6.01 33.18
N ARG A 47 9.24 5.30 32.92
CA ARG A 47 10.60 5.80 33.20
C ARG A 47 10.92 7.07 32.40
N GLY A 48 10.52 7.11 31.14
CA GLY A 48 10.68 8.28 30.28
C GLY A 48 9.88 9.48 30.77
N LEU A 49 8.62 9.28 31.12
CA LEU A 49 7.74 10.31 31.62
C LEU A 49 8.17 10.81 32.99
N LEU A 50 8.54 9.92 33.91
CA LEU A 50 9.11 10.29 35.21
C LEU A 50 10.41 11.08 35.07
N SER A 51 11.27 10.72 34.11
CA SER A 51 12.50 11.46 33.82
C SER A 51 12.21 12.85 33.24
N ALA A 52 11.25 12.96 32.32
CA ALA A 52 10.82 14.22 31.72
C ALA A 52 10.15 15.15 32.73
N LEU A 53 9.28 14.61 33.59
CA LEU A 53 8.64 15.33 34.70
C LEU A 53 9.68 15.84 35.70
N ARG A 54 10.66 15.00 36.06
CA ARG A 54 11.72 15.37 37.00
C ARG A 54 12.71 16.38 36.41
N ARG A 55 12.84 16.42 35.08
CA ARG A 55 13.69 17.36 34.33
C ARG A 55 12.97 18.68 33.99
N GLY A 56 11.65 18.73 34.13
CA GLY A 56 10.85 19.94 33.90
C GLY A 56 10.70 20.35 32.43
N SER A 57 11.13 19.51 31.48
CA SER A 57 11.04 19.78 30.03
C SER A 57 10.19 18.73 29.34
N LEU A 58 8.93 19.07 29.06
CA LEU A 58 8.14 18.34 28.06
C LEU A 58 8.51 18.88 26.67
N GLY A 59 9.74 18.59 26.24
CA GLY A 59 10.20 18.91 24.89
C GLY A 59 9.76 17.84 23.89
N PHE A 60 9.26 18.25 22.73
CA PHE A 60 8.90 17.33 21.63
C PHE A 60 10.06 16.41 21.22
N GLU A 61 11.30 16.91 21.34
CA GLU A 61 12.52 16.17 21.07
C GLU A 61 12.77 15.02 22.08
N ASP A 62 12.40 15.22 23.35
CA ASP A 62 12.54 14.18 24.39
C ASP A 62 11.49 13.08 24.21
N LEU A 63 10.26 13.44 23.85
CA LEU A 63 9.20 12.49 23.50
C LEU A 63 9.58 11.67 22.26
N ARG A 64 10.15 12.32 21.24
CA ARG A 64 10.69 11.64 20.05
C ARG A 64 11.77 10.63 20.43
N ARG A 65 12.74 11.01 21.27
CA ARG A 65 13.82 10.10 21.71
C ARG A 65 13.29 8.93 22.52
N LEU A 66 12.32 9.17 23.38
CA LEU A 66 11.68 8.11 24.16
C LEU A 66 10.93 7.13 23.26
N ALA A 67 10.15 7.64 22.29
CA ALA A 67 9.43 6.81 21.33
C ALA A 67 10.39 5.97 20.48
N LEU A 68 11.49 6.55 19.99
CA LEU A 68 12.48 5.82 19.21
C LEU A 68 13.18 4.72 20.03
N ARG A 69 13.52 5.00 21.30
CA ARG A 69 14.09 3.99 22.20
C ARG A 69 13.12 2.84 22.49
N ALA A 70 11.84 3.15 22.72
CA ALA A 70 10.82 2.13 22.92
C ALA A 70 10.66 1.25 21.67
N LEU A 71 10.72 1.83 20.48
CA LEU A 71 10.70 1.08 19.21
C LEU A 71 11.94 0.21 19.02
N ASP A 72 13.13 0.71 19.34
CA ASP A 72 14.39 -0.06 19.25
C ASP A 72 14.40 -1.25 20.23
N ASP A 73 13.91 -1.07 21.46
CA ASP A 73 13.82 -2.14 22.46
C ASP A 73 12.87 -3.27 21.99
N ILE A 74 11.73 -2.89 21.41
CA ILE A 74 10.75 -3.82 20.82
C ILE A 74 11.36 -4.56 19.62
N ALA A 75 12.06 -3.84 18.73
CA ALA A 75 12.70 -4.42 17.55
C ALA A 75 13.83 -5.39 17.92
N GLY A 76 14.65 -5.05 18.91
CA GLY A 76 15.72 -5.91 19.41
C GLY A 76 15.21 -7.23 19.99
N HIS A 77 14.07 -7.21 20.70
CA HIS A 77 13.49 -8.42 21.29
C HIS A 77 12.66 -9.23 20.30
N ALA A 78 12.07 -8.62 19.26
CA ALA A 78 11.48 -9.35 18.15
C ALA A 78 12.54 -10.20 17.42
N LEU A 79 13.73 -9.64 17.15
CA LEU A 79 14.81 -10.41 16.51
C LEU A 79 15.32 -11.56 17.39
N GLN A 80 15.36 -11.38 18.72
CA GLN A 80 15.85 -12.38 19.68
C GLN A 80 14.82 -13.49 19.99
N SER A 81 13.52 -13.24 19.83
CA SER A 81 12.42 -14.17 20.18
C SER A 81 12.04 -15.15 19.07
N GLY A 82 12.88 -15.31 18.03
CA GLY A 82 12.65 -16.30 16.96
C GLY A 82 11.86 -15.77 15.75
N PHE A 83 11.56 -14.46 15.72
CA PHE A 83 11.05 -13.81 14.51
C PHE A 83 12.08 -13.80 13.36
N GLY A 84 13.36 -14.06 13.65
CA GLY A 84 14.40 -14.26 12.64
C GLY A 84 14.23 -15.53 11.80
N GLU A 85 13.63 -16.61 12.31
CA GLU A 85 13.32 -17.80 11.50
C GLU A 85 12.03 -17.62 10.68
N VAL A 86 11.06 -16.88 11.22
CA VAL A 86 9.77 -16.57 10.56
C VAL A 86 9.90 -15.46 9.50
N PHE A 87 10.85 -14.53 9.67
CA PHE A 87 11.07 -13.39 8.78
C PHE A 87 12.33 -13.55 7.90
N GLY A 88 13.25 -14.46 8.26
CA GLY A 88 14.48 -14.73 7.52
C GLY A 88 14.37 -15.83 6.45
N SER A 89 13.28 -16.58 6.40
CA SER A 89 13.00 -17.50 5.29
C SER A 89 12.16 -16.79 4.22
N SER A 90 12.84 -16.36 3.16
CA SER A 90 12.29 -15.78 1.94
C SER A 90 11.49 -16.81 1.11
N GLY A 91 10.53 -17.49 1.73
CA GLY A 91 9.73 -18.54 1.08
C GLY A 91 8.52 -18.98 1.89
N GLY A 92 7.41 -18.24 1.81
CA GLY A 92 6.08 -18.85 1.86
C GLY A 92 5.39 -19.06 3.22
N GLY A 93 5.65 -18.26 4.26
CA GLY A 93 4.96 -18.35 5.55
C GLY A 93 4.36 -17.03 6.07
N LEU A 94 3.53 -17.11 7.13
CA LEU A 94 2.77 -16.03 7.78
C LEU A 94 3.53 -14.71 8.02
N GLY A 95 4.87 -14.75 8.11
CA GLY A 95 5.74 -13.56 8.19
C GLY A 95 5.58 -12.61 6.99
N GLY A 96 5.30 -13.14 5.78
CA GLY A 96 5.04 -12.34 4.58
C GLY A 96 3.65 -11.68 4.56
N PHE A 97 2.69 -12.19 5.34
CA PHE A 97 1.36 -11.59 5.47
C PHE A 97 1.36 -10.47 6.52
N LEU A 98 2.03 -10.69 7.65
CA LEU A 98 2.20 -9.68 8.69
C LEU A 98 3.11 -8.53 8.25
N ALA A 99 4.17 -8.80 7.49
CA ALA A 99 4.99 -7.76 6.86
C ALA A 99 4.18 -6.91 5.85
N GLN A 100 3.26 -7.53 5.11
CA GLN A 100 2.39 -6.83 4.17
C GLN A 100 1.27 -6.05 4.87
N SER A 101 0.77 -6.49 6.02
CA SER A 101 -0.26 -5.79 6.79
C SER A 101 0.30 -4.66 7.65
N PHE A 102 1.48 -4.84 8.27
CA PHE A 102 2.19 -3.74 8.94
C PHE A 102 2.77 -2.76 7.92
N GLY A 103 3.27 -3.26 6.79
CA GLY A 103 3.60 -2.44 5.63
C GLY A 103 2.38 -1.73 5.05
N ALA A 104 1.14 -2.17 5.33
CA ALA A 104 -0.06 -1.45 4.92
C ALA A 104 -0.45 -0.30 5.85
N LEU A 105 -0.20 -0.45 7.15
CA LEU A 105 -0.53 0.56 8.17
C LEU A 105 0.52 1.68 8.27
N LEU A 106 1.80 1.37 8.03
CA LEU A 106 2.91 2.34 7.99
C LEU A 106 3.12 2.97 6.59
N GLY A 107 2.09 2.87 5.75
CA GLY A 107 2.12 3.26 4.35
C GLY A 107 2.29 2.04 3.47
N LEU A 108 1.15 1.47 3.03
CA LEU A 108 1.09 0.49 1.94
C LEU A 108 2.19 0.84 0.93
N PRO A 109 2.95 -0.14 0.38
CA PRO A 109 3.64 0.09 -0.87
C PRO A 109 2.55 0.43 -1.89
N GLY A 110 2.20 1.73 -1.95
CA GLY A 110 1.17 2.25 -2.81
C GLY A 110 1.59 1.86 -4.20
N ARG A 111 0.69 1.22 -4.94
CA ARG A 111 0.93 0.86 -6.34
C ARG A 111 1.00 2.09 -7.25
N ALA A 112 1.16 3.29 -6.67
CA ALA A 112 1.62 4.51 -7.34
C ALA A 112 2.95 4.29 -8.08
N THR A 113 3.82 3.38 -7.60
CA THR A 113 5.06 2.98 -8.28
C THR A 113 4.89 1.86 -9.31
N GLY A 114 3.67 1.35 -9.49
CA GLY A 114 3.37 0.23 -10.38
C GLY A 114 3.68 -1.16 -9.82
N GLY A 115 3.40 -2.19 -10.62
CA GLY A 115 3.71 -3.58 -10.29
C GLY A 115 2.65 -4.60 -10.74
N PRO A 116 2.97 -5.91 -10.70
CA PRO A 116 2.04 -6.97 -11.06
C PRO A 116 0.84 -7.01 -10.10
N VAL A 117 -0.34 -7.30 -10.65
CA VAL A 117 -1.60 -7.43 -9.92
C VAL A 117 -2.20 -8.80 -10.14
N SER A 118 -2.85 -9.32 -9.09
CA SER A 118 -3.49 -10.63 -9.09
C SER A 118 -5.01 -10.49 -9.00
N PRO A 119 -5.79 -11.40 -9.62
CA PRO A 119 -7.24 -11.35 -9.56
C PRO A 119 -7.78 -11.37 -8.13
N GLY A 120 -8.87 -10.65 -7.88
CA GLY A 120 -9.63 -10.70 -6.62
C GLY A 120 -8.95 -10.05 -5.41
N ARG A 121 -7.79 -9.41 -5.61
CA ARG A 121 -7.07 -8.66 -4.56
C ARG A 121 -7.26 -7.16 -4.79
N GLY A 122 -7.66 -6.43 -3.76
CA GLY A 122 -7.69 -4.98 -3.79
C GLY A 122 -6.29 -4.39 -3.68
N PHE A 123 -5.98 -3.45 -4.55
CA PHE A 123 -4.73 -2.70 -4.57
C PHE A 123 -5.05 -1.22 -4.45
N LEU A 124 -4.32 -0.50 -3.61
CA LEU A 124 -4.47 0.95 -3.50
C LEU A 124 -3.64 1.63 -4.60
N VAL A 125 -4.32 2.34 -5.49
CA VAL A 125 -3.78 3.02 -6.68
C VAL A 125 -4.21 4.47 -6.61
N GLY A 126 -3.34 5.42 -6.92
CA GLY A 126 -3.77 6.82 -6.86
C GLY A 126 -2.63 7.82 -6.94
N GLU A 127 -2.59 8.55 -8.05
CA GLU A 127 -1.82 9.79 -8.19
C GLU A 127 -2.65 11.04 -7.80
N ARG A 128 -3.97 10.89 -7.61
CA ARG A 128 -4.95 11.96 -7.29
C ARG A 128 -5.74 11.73 -5.99
N GLY A 129 -5.35 10.77 -5.18
CA GLY A 129 -6.05 10.37 -3.97
C GLY A 129 -6.13 8.84 -3.85
N PRO A 130 -6.41 8.29 -2.67
CA PRO A 130 -6.41 6.85 -2.44
C PRO A 130 -7.63 6.18 -3.09
N GLU A 131 -7.46 5.61 -4.28
CA GLU A 131 -8.46 4.78 -4.94
C GLU A 131 -8.11 3.29 -4.77
N ILE A 132 -9.12 2.42 -4.78
CA ILE A 132 -8.92 0.96 -4.70
C ILE A 132 -9.21 0.35 -6.06
N PHE A 133 -8.22 -0.35 -6.60
CA PHE A 133 -8.31 -1.13 -7.82
C PHE A 133 -8.38 -2.63 -7.49
N VAL A 134 -9.44 -3.31 -7.95
CA VAL A 134 -9.61 -4.77 -7.78
C VAL A 134 -9.63 -5.41 -9.17
N PRO A 135 -8.56 -6.07 -9.62
CA PRO A 135 -8.52 -6.69 -10.95
C PRO A 135 -9.34 -7.99 -10.96
N THR A 136 -10.06 -8.22 -12.05
CA THR A 136 -10.72 -9.52 -12.34
C THR A 136 -9.81 -10.50 -13.06
N THR A 137 -8.65 -10.04 -13.56
CA THR A 137 -7.68 -10.82 -14.32
C THR A 137 -6.27 -10.40 -13.93
N ALA A 138 -5.31 -11.32 -14.03
CA ALA A 138 -3.91 -11.03 -13.75
C ALA A 138 -3.37 -10.01 -14.75
N GLY A 139 -2.56 -9.07 -14.25
CA GLY A 139 -2.06 -7.98 -15.07
C GLY A 139 -0.94 -7.21 -14.38
N ARG A 140 -0.67 -5.99 -14.86
CA ARG A 140 0.32 -5.08 -14.27
C ARG A 140 -0.20 -3.65 -14.28
N ILE A 141 0.02 -2.92 -13.20
CA ILE A 141 -0.16 -1.47 -13.15
C ILE A 141 1.12 -0.82 -13.67
N GLU A 142 1.02 -0.08 -14.75
CA GLU A 142 2.09 0.78 -15.27
C GLU A 142 1.86 2.22 -14.76
N PRO A 143 2.81 2.81 -14.00
CA PRO A 143 2.67 4.16 -13.54
C PRO A 143 2.93 5.13 -14.71
N THR A 144 2.09 6.15 -14.84
CA THR A 144 2.39 7.30 -15.69
C THR A 144 3.66 7.95 -15.14
N ARG A 145 4.79 7.78 -15.83
CA ARG A 145 6.02 8.51 -15.48
C ARG A 145 5.76 9.99 -15.72
N THR A 146 5.52 10.75 -14.66
CA THR A 146 5.55 12.22 -14.60
C THR A 146 6.97 12.76 -14.85
N GLY A 147 7.47 12.51 -16.05
CA GLY A 147 8.82 12.84 -16.50
C GLY A 147 9.14 12.30 -17.90
N GLY A 148 8.33 11.36 -18.40
CA GLY A 148 8.33 11.00 -19.81
C GLY A 148 7.35 11.88 -20.57
N ALA A 149 7.66 13.16 -20.73
CA ALA A 149 7.11 13.97 -21.80
C ALA A 149 7.56 13.38 -23.16
N GLY A 150 7.00 12.23 -23.52
CA GLY A 150 6.72 11.97 -24.92
C GLY A 150 5.68 13.01 -25.28
N ALA A 151 6.15 14.19 -25.70
CA ALA A 151 5.32 15.16 -26.38
C ALA A 151 4.49 14.34 -27.37
N ARG A 152 3.18 14.22 -27.12
CA ARG A 152 2.28 13.63 -28.08
C ARG A 152 2.34 14.59 -29.26
N ASP A 153 3.17 14.29 -30.25
CA ASP A 153 3.25 15.05 -31.50
C ASP A 153 1.95 14.76 -32.25
N VAL A 154 0.88 15.48 -31.87
CA VAL A 154 -0.42 15.38 -32.49
C VAL A 154 -0.38 16.27 -33.73
N ARG A 155 0.04 15.69 -34.85
CA ARG A 155 0.04 16.36 -36.14
C ARG A 155 -1.37 16.36 -36.74
N VAL A 156 -2.11 17.44 -36.52
CA VAL A 156 -3.45 17.64 -37.13
C VAL A 156 -3.31 18.35 -38.47
N ALA A 157 -3.63 17.67 -39.56
CA ALA A 157 -3.74 18.28 -40.89
C ALA A 157 -5.22 18.54 -41.21
N ILE A 158 -5.62 19.82 -41.28
CA ILE A 158 -7.00 20.22 -41.60
C ILE A 158 -6.99 20.84 -43.00
N GLN A 159 -7.64 20.18 -43.96
CA GLN A 159 -7.85 20.73 -45.30
C GLN A 159 -9.18 21.50 -45.31
N LEU A 160 -9.13 22.81 -45.51
CA LEU A 160 -10.31 23.65 -45.70
C LEU A 160 -10.50 23.93 -47.18
N SER A 161 -11.58 23.42 -47.75
CA SER A 161 -12.03 23.78 -49.10
C SER A 161 -12.86 25.05 -49.02
N THR A 162 -12.28 26.20 -49.35
CA THR A 162 -13.01 27.47 -49.46
C THR A 162 -13.54 27.66 -50.89
N PRO A 163 -14.82 28.05 -51.08
CA PRO A 163 -15.33 28.44 -52.40
C PRO A 163 -14.53 29.60 -52.99
N ALA A 164 -14.32 29.58 -54.30
CA ALA A 164 -13.29 30.34 -55.02
C ALA A 164 -13.46 31.88 -55.06
N GLU A 165 -14.48 32.45 -54.41
CA GLU A 165 -14.86 33.86 -54.64
C GLU A 165 -14.37 34.86 -53.58
N THR A 166 -13.70 34.40 -52.52
CA THR A 166 -13.07 35.30 -51.53
C THR A 166 -11.56 35.06 -51.44
N ALA A 167 -10.85 35.49 -52.49
CA ALA A 167 -9.41 35.67 -52.43
C ALA A 167 -9.08 36.82 -51.45
N ALA A 168 -8.70 36.48 -50.22
CA ALA A 168 -8.04 37.44 -49.33
C ALA A 168 -7.07 36.71 -48.37
N PRO A 169 -5.74 36.89 -48.54
CA PRO A 169 -4.71 36.45 -47.57
C PRO A 169 -4.95 36.96 -46.14
N ALA A 170 -5.81 37.98 -45.96
CA ALA A 170 -6.19 38.51 -44.66
C ALA A 170 -7.23 37.65 -43.91
N ALA A 171 -8.17 36.99 -44.60
CA ALA A 171 -9.19 36.16 -43.97
C ALA A 171 -8.60 34.88 -43.38
N MET A 172 -7.69 34.23 -44.12
CA MET A 172 -6.96 33.04 -43.65
C MET A 172 -6.04 33.33 -42.45
N ARG A 173 -5.44 34.54 -42.38
CA ARG A 173 -4.60 34.94 -41.24
C ARG A 173 -5.39 35.19 -39.96
N ARG A 174 -6.66 35.60 -40.06
CA ARG A 174 -7.56 35.77 -38.90
C ARG A 174 -8.07 34.41 -38.41
N SER A 175 -8.47 33.53 -39.32
CA SER A 175 -8.95 32.20 -38.96
C SER A 175 -7.83 31.31 -38.39
N SER A 176 -6.60 31.38 -38.90
CA SER A 176 -5.49 30.57 -38.37
C SER A 176 -5.14 30.90 -36.92
N ARG A 177 -5.16 32.19 -36.55
CA ARG A 177 -4.93 32.62 -35.16
C ARG A 177 -6.07 32.20 -34.24
N GLN A 178 -7.31 32.32 -34.69
CA GLN A 178 -8.48 31.89 -33.93
C GLN A 178 -8.44 30.38 -33.70
N LEU A 179 -8.13 29.60 -34.73
CA LEU A 179 -8.02 28.14 -34.65
C LEU A 179 -6.88 27.71 -33.71
N ALA A 180 -5.69 28.31 -33.83
CA ALA A 180 -4.56 28.02 -32.96
C ALA A 180 -4.88 28.30 -31.48
N SER A 181 -5.57 29.40 -31.20
CA SER A 181 -5.98 29.75 -29.83
C SER A 181 -7.05 28.81 -29.27
N ALA A 182 -7.99 28.35 -30.10
CA ALA A 182 -9.04 27.42 -29.71
C ALA A 182 -8.47 26.02 -29.46
N VAL A 183 -7.57 25.55 -30.32
CA VAL A 183 -6.89 24.25 -30.17
C VAL A 183 -6.00 24.25 -28.92
N ARG A 184 -5.24 25.31 -28.67
CA ARG A 184 -4.43 25.43 -27.45
C ARG A 184 -5.30 25.34 -26.19
N ARG A 185 -6.43 26.07 -26.17
CA ARG A 185 -7.34 26.06 -25.02
C ARG A 185 -8.00 24.70 -24.80
N ALA A 186 -8.32 23.98 -25.88
CA ALA A 186 -8.87 22.63 -25.80
C ALA A 186 -7.83 21.61 -25.30
N LEU A 187 -6.56 21.75 -25.68
CA LEU A 187 -5.46 20.90 -25.19
C LEU A 187 -5.08 21.19 -23.74
N GLU A 188 -5.27 22.41 -23.26
CA GLU A 188 -5.06 22.78 -21.85
C GLU A 188 -6.20 22.30 -20.92
N GLN A 189 -7.37 21.96 -21.49
CA GLN A 189 -8.57 21.52 -20.75
C GLN A 189 -8.78 19.99 -20.75
N ALA A 190 -7.98 19.23 -21.49
CA ALA A 190 -8.04 17.77 -21.59
C ALA A 190 -6.95 17.09 -20.76
#